data_AF-A0A2T2T6M8-F1
#
_entry.id   AF-A0A2T2T6M8-F1
#
_cell.length_a   1.000
_cell.length_b   1.000
_cell.length_c   1.000
_cell.angle_alpha   90.00
_cell.angle_beta   90.00
_cell.angle_gamma   90.00
#
_symmetry.space_group_name_H-M   'P 1'
#
loop_
_entity.id
_entity.type
_entity.pdbx_description
1 polymer ?
#
loop_
_entity_poly.entity_id
_entity_poly.type
_entity_poly.pdbx_seq_one_letter_code
_entity_poly.pdbx_strand_id
1 'polypeptide(L)'
;MLDAPLLHLRRSCASLLGLFVLASMLAVPAHGQVAQSSALFLRIEPDSRSAGMGNTGVAVANDANSMFWNPSLRFIYSKLTSGQRGATGDGNASTLATDLSALYRSAPFALAGTEATFSAGLNIANLGGTLDFNEQELGSDPIPASFRIGPALTLDFDEYNSLTIATDFNKSLVSSDVEVQDGDTARVGNTGFQALFDSWGSARGQVRPNGEATSLSLLQQFTVGTGLEYWYDDLFALRSGYYYEHPDNGDRQFLTFGAGLRYNIVGVDISYLYTSDDRSPLANTLRFSLLFDFQ
;
A
#
# COMPACT_ATOMS: atom_id res chain seq x y z
N MET A 1 16.30 -13.78 -50.91
CA MET A 1 16.14 -14.78 -49.84
C MET A 1 16.17 -14.01 -48.53
N LEU A 2 15.04 -13.40 -48.18
CA LEU A 2 14.83 -12.59 -46.97
C LEU A 2 13.34 -12.63 -46.62
N ASP A 3 13.07 -12.63 -45.31
CA ASP A 3 11.82 -12.29 -44.61
C ASP A 3 10.72 -13.34 -44.44
N ALA A 4 10.75 -14.06 -43.30
CA ALA A 4 9.60 -14.79 -42.75
C ALA A 4 9.53 -15.02 -41.21
N PRO A 5 9.91 -14.11 -40.27
CA PRO A 5 9.56 -14.33 -38.85
C PRO A 5 8.52 -13.35 -38.25
N LEU A 6 8.16 -12.25 -38.92
CA LEU A 6 7.34 -11.18 -38.33
C LEU A 6 5.81 -11.42 -38.36
N LEU A 7 5.32 -12.40 -39.12
CA LEU A 7 3.87 -12.59 -39.31
C LEU A 7 3.21 -13.45 -38.22
N HIS A 8 3.97 -14.30 -37.53
CA HIS A 8 3.42 -15.17 -36.47
C HIS A 8 3.23 -14.45 -35.12
N LEU A 9 4.08 -13.47 -34.79
CA LEU A 9 4.00 -12.73 -33.51
C LEU A 9 2.76 -11.83 -33.43
N ARG A 10 2.29 -11.31 -34.57
CA ARG A 10 1.08 -10.45 -34.65
C ARG A 10 -0.23 -11.21 -34.43
N ARG A 11 -0.27 -12.51 -34.73
CA ARG A 11 -1.48 -13.34 -34.58
C ARG A 11 -1.69 -13.81 -33.12
N SER A 12 -0.61 -14.00 -32.37
CA SER A 12 -0.67 -14.41 -30.96
C SER A 12 -1.02 -13.26 -30.01
N CYS A 13 -0.61 -12.02 -30.30
CA CYS A 13 -0.98 -10.86 -29.49
C CYS A 13 -2.47 -10.50 -29.61
N ALA A 14 -3.06 -10.64 -30.80
CA ALA A 14 -4.48 -10.34 -31.03
C ALA A 14 -5.43 -11.35 -30.35
N SER A 15 -5.00 -12.61 -30.21
CA SER A 15 -5.77 -13.66 -29.54
C SER A 15 -5.69 -13.56 -28.02
N LEU A 16 -4.55 -13.15 -27.45
CA LEU A 16 -4.42 -12.83 -26.03
C LEU A 16 -5.22 -11.58 -25.62
N LEU A 17 -5.25 -10.54 -26.46
CA LEU A 17 -6.10 -9.36 -26.24
C LEU A 17 -7.59 -9.72 -26.27
N GLY A 18 -8.01 -10.60 -27.21
CA GLY A 18 -9.39 -11.05 -27.33
C GLY A 18 -9.88 -11.87 -26.13
N LEU A 19 -9.01 -12.71 -25.55
CA LEU A 19 -9.34 -13.50 -24.37
C LEU A 19 -9.48 -12.62 -23.10
N PHE A 20 -8.68 -11.54 -23.00
CA PHE A 20 -8.74 -10.59 -21.89
C PHE A 20 -10.02 -9.74 -21.95
N VAL A 21 -10.44 -9.32 -23.15
CA VAL A 21 -11.69 -8.57 -23.34
C VAL A 21 -12.91 -9.46 -23.08
N LEU A 22 -12.88 -10.74 -23.46
CA LEU A 22 -14.00 -11.65 -23.18
C LEU A 22 -14.12 -12.01 -21.68
N ALA A 23 -13.00 -12.11 -20.95
CA ALA A 23 -13.00 -12.31 -19.50
C ALA A 23 -13.58 -11.09 -18.74
N SER A 24 -13.40 -9.87 -19.28
CA SER A 24 -13.95 -8.64 -18.70
C SER A 24 -15.48 -8.51 -18.83
N MET A 25 -16.11 -9.27 -19.74
CA MET A 25 -17.56 -9.24 -19.97
C MET A 25 -18.37 -10.25 -19.14
N LEU A 26 -17.70 -11.11 -18.35
CA LEU A 26 -18.32 -12.03 -17.40
C LEU A 26 -18.13 -11.60 -15.93
N ALA A 27 -17.53 -10.43 -15.69
CA ALA A 27 -17.47 -9.85 -14.36
C ALA A 27 -18.88 -9.39 -13.94
N VAL A 28 -19.57 -10.23 -13.17
CA VAL A 28 -20.71 -9.82 -12.36
C VAL A 28 -20.27 -8.59 -11.54
N PRO A 29 -21.08 -7.52 -11.45
CA PRO A 29 -20.76 -6.40 -10.56
C PRO A 29 -20.80 -6.89 -9.11
N ALA A 30 -19.67 -7.36 -8.61
CA ALA A 30 -19.42 -7.50 -7.19
C ALA A 30 -19.49 -6.09 -6.58
N HIS A 31 -20.54 -5.85 -5.81
CA HIS A 31 -20.68 -4.62 -5.03
C HIS A 31 -19.72 -4.73 -3.84
N GLY A 32 -18.43 -4.49 -4.09
CA GLY A 32 -17.44 -4.39 -3.04
C GLY A 32 -17.75 -3.18 -2.16
N GLN A 33 -18.45 -3.40 -1.05
CA GLN A 33 -18.49 -2.39 0.00
C GLN A 33 -17.06 -2.25 0.53
N VAL A 34 -16.57 -1.00 0.67
CA VAL A 34 -15.29 -0.74 1.36
C VAL A 34 -15.43 -1.34 2.76
N ALA A 35 -14.75 -2.45 2.98
CA ALA A 35 -14.71 -3.13 4.26
C ALA A 35 -13.78 -2.36 5.18
N GLN A 36 -14.32 -1.99 6.34
CA GLN A 36 -13.48 -1.52 7.42
C GLN A 36 -12.74 -2.74 7.96
N SER A 37 -11.42 -2.69 7.88
CA SER A 37 -10.58 -3.76 8.38
C SER A 37 -10.40 -3.60 9.89
N SER A 38 -10.53 -4.70 10.62
CA SER A 38 -10.04 -4.78 12.00
C SER A 38 -8.50 -4.91 11.95
N ALA A 39 -7.79 -4.30 12.90
CA ALA A 39 -6.34 -4.06 12.87
C ALA A 39 -5.84 -2.88 12.02
N LEU A 40 -6.44 -1.69 12.20
CA LEU A 40 -5.99 -0.43 11.58
C LEU A 40 -4.49 -0.12 11.80
N PHE A 41 -3.86 -0.65 12.85
CA PHE A 41 -2.43 -0.47 13.12
C PHE A 41 -1.52 -1.03 12.01
N LEU A 42 -1.98 -2.03 11.25
CA LEU A 42 -1.23 -2.60 10.11
C LEU A 42 -1.18 -1.66 8.90
N ARG A 43 -1.99 -0.59 8.89
CA ARG A 43 -1.96 0.45 7.85
C ARG A 43 -0.98 1.59 8.15
N ILE A 44 -0.39 1.62 9.34
CA ILE A 44 0.53 2.69 9.75
C ILE A 44 1.90 2.37 9.14
N GLU A 45 2.43 3.28 8.31
CA GLU A 45 3.82 3.18 7.86
C GLU A 45 4.76 3.15 9.07
N PRO A 46 5.56 2.07 9.24
CA PRO A 46 6.39 1.88 10.43
C PRO A 46 7.66 2.73 10.42
N ASP A 47 8.09 3.24 9.27
CA ASP A 47 9.36 3.98 9.13
C ASP A 47 9.14 5.49 8.89
N SER A 48 10.03 6.30 9.48
CA SER A 48 9.97 7.76 9.34
C SER A 48 10.47 8.28 7.99
N ARG A 49 11.28 7.49 7.26
CA ARG A 49 11.88 7.85 5.97
C ARG A 49 10.82 7.95 4.88
N SER A 50 10.08 6.88 4.62
CA SER A 50 8.96 6.82 3.68
C SER A 50 7.82 7.74 4.09
N ALA A 51 7.54 7.84 5.40
CA ALA A 51 6.61 8.84 5.92
C ALA A 51 7.03 10.28 5.58
N GLY A 52 8.33 10.61 5.59
CA GLY A 52 8.85 11.92 5.19
C GLY A 52 8.81 12.20 3.68
N MET A 53 8.50 11.17 2.88
CA MET A 53 8.40 11.22 1.43
C MET A 53 6.95 10.97 0.95
N GLY A 54 5.94 11.27 1.77
CA GLY A 54 4.53 11.14 1.40
C GLY A 54 4.08 9.68 1.31
N ASN A 55 4.59 8.84 2.20
CA ASN A 55 4.39 7.38 2.22
C ASN A 55 4.90 6.66 0.96
N THR A 56 5.92 7.22 0.29
CA THR A 56 6.61 6.55 -0.81
C THR A 56 7.79 5.73 -0.29
N GLY A 57 7.99 4.53 -0.84
CA GLY A 57 9.05 3.65 -0.37
C GLY A 57 9.15 2.32 -1.09
N VAL A 58 8.14 1.91 -1.86
CA VAL A 58 8.13 0.59 -2.50
C VAL A 58 9.27 0.41 -3.50
N ALA A 59 9.70 1.50 -4.13
CA ALA A 59 10.77 1.52 -5.13
C ALA A 59 12.07 2.20 -4.66
N VAL A 60 12.10 2.71 -3.42
CA VAL A 60 13.25 3.41 -2.84
C VAL A 60 13.93 2.47 -1.85
N ALA A 61 14.75 1.57 -2.38
CA ALA A 61 15.50 0.62 -1.57
C ALA A 61 17.01 0.84 -1.77
N ASN A 62 17.60 1.57 -0.83
CA ASN A 62 19.02 1.92 -0.81
C ASN A 62 19.75 1.28 0.40
N ASP A 63 19.03 0.51 1.22
CA ASP A 63 19.53 -0.08 2.48
C ASP A 63 19.04 -1.55 2.61
N ALA A 64 19.35 -2.19 3.74
CA ALA A 64 19.04 -3.59 4.07
C ALA A 64 17.56 -4.02 3.88
N ASN A 65 16.65 -3.08 3.59
CA ASN A 65 15.26 -3.32 3.22
C ASN A 65 15.07 -3.82 1.77
N SER A 66 16.12 -3.89 0.94
CA SER A 66 16.10 -4.49 -0.40
C SER A 66 16.00 -6.04 -0.38
N MET A 67 15.32 -6.63 0.61
CA MET A 67 15.05 -8.06 0.70
C MET A 67 14.19 -8.49 -0.49
N PHE A 68 14.87 -8.77 -1.59
CA PHE A 68 14.39 -9.24 -2.89
C PHE A 68 13.53 -10.53 -2.81
N TRP A 69 13.40 -11.11 -1.60
CA TRP A 69 12.51 -12.21 -1.21
C TRP A 69 12.13 -12.11 0.28
N ASN A 70 11.23 -11.21 0.68
CA ASN A 70 10.60 -11.33 2.02
C ASN A 70 9.16 -11.87 1.87
N PRO A 71 8.96 -13.21 1.75
CA PRO A 71 7.71 -13.78 2.20
C PRO A 71 7.66 -13.59 3.72
N SER A 72 7.16 -12.42 4.12
CA SER A 72 7.01 -12.07 5.52
C SER A 72 5.83 -12.91 6.00
N LEU A 73 6.06 -13.81 6.94
CA LEU A 73 4.99 -14.57 7.58
C LEU A 73 4.64 -13.89 8.90
N ARG A 74 3.41 -13.42 9.02
CA ARG A 74 2.93 -12.69 10.18
C ARG A 74 1.84 -13.47 10.90
N PHE A 75 2.05 -13.71 12.19
CA PHE A 75 0.98 -14.11 13.10
C PHE A 75 0.35 -12.86 13.71
N ILE A 76 -0.97 -12.73 13.57
CA ILE A 76 -1.75 -11.58 14.05
C ILE A 76 -2.68 -12.10 15.14
N TYR A 77 -2.65 -11.46 16.30
CA TYR A 77 -3.55 -11.72 17.41
C TYR A 77 -4.20 -10.40 17.85
N SER A 78 -5.51 -10.42 18.05
CA SER A 78 -6.29 -9.25 18.46
C SER A 78 -7.30 -9.64 19.54
N LYS A 79 -7.54 -8.70 20.47
CA LYS A 79 -8.52 -8.85 21.54
C LYS A 79 -9.38 -7.61 21.64
N LEU A 80 -10.69 -7.73 21.34
CA LEU A 80 -11.62 -6.59 21.31
C LEU A 80 -12.35 -6.33 22.62
N THR A 81 -12.44 -7.30 23.53
CA THR A 81 -13.14 -7.15 24.81
C THR A 81 -12.34 -7.70 25.99
N SER A 82 -12.37 -6.96 27.11
CA SER A 82 -11.95 -7.43 28.43
C SER A 82 -13.19 -7.76 29.26
N GLY A 83 -13.93 -8.80 28.87
CA GLY A 83 -14.95 -9.43 29.71
C GLY A 83 -16.04 -8.49 30.25
N GLN A 84 -16.74 -7.75 29.38
CA GLN A 84 -18.01 -7.14 29.79
C GLN A 84 -19.08 -8.23 30.01
N ARG A 85 -19.73 -8.18 31.17
CA ARG A 85 -20.80 -9.10 31.58
C ARG A 85 -21.96 -9.02 30.59
N GLY A 86 -22.06 -10.00 29.68
CA GLY A 86 -23.12 -10.09 28.67
C GLY A 86 -22.66 -10.20 27.22
N ALA A 87 -21.35 -10.08 26.93
CA ALA A 87 -20.83 -10.42 25.61
C ALA A 87 -20.67 -11.94 25.46
N THR A 88 -21.31 -12.53 24.47
CA THR A 88 -21.08 -13.89 24.00
C THR A 88 -19.75 -13.93 23.23
N GLY A 89 -18.76 -14.67 23.74
CA GLY A 89 -17.45 -14.86 23.10
C GLY A 89 -16.27 -14.33 23.92
N ASP A 90 -15.12 -15.01 23.80
CA ASP A 90 -13.86 -14.62 24.46
C ASP A 90 -13.25 -13.33 23.90
N GLY A 91 -13.75 -12.86 22.74
CA GLY A 91 -13.33 -11.62 22.09
C GLY A 91 -11.90 -11.64 21.56
N ASN A 92 -11.31 -12.82 21.44
CA ASN A 92 -9.97 -13.06 20.94
C ASN A 92 -10.06 -13.57 19.51
N ALA A 93 -9.26 -13.03 18.61
CA ALA A 93 -9.14 -13.49 17.22
C ALA A 93 -7.67 -13.61 16.84
N SER A 94 -7.34 -14.60 16.01
CA SER A 94 -6.00 -14.73 15.44
C SER A 94 -6.04 -15.15 13.98
N THR A 95 -5.08 -14.67 13.20
CA THR A 95 -4.93 -15.04 11.79
C THR A 95 -3.46 -15.04 11.38
N LEU A 96 -3.18 -15.65 10.23
CA LEU A 96 -1.88 -15.70 9.60
C LEU A 96 -1.94 -14.92 8.29
N ALA A 97 -0.93 -14.11 8.03
CA ALA A 97 -0.80 -13.33 6.81
C ALA A 97 0.59 -13.48 6.20
N THR A 98 0.66 -13.36 4.87
CA THR A 98 1.92 -13.30 4.14
C THR A 98 2.00 -12.05 3.29
N ASP A 99 3.22 -11.59 3.05
CA ASP A 99 3.51 -10.51 2.09
C ASP A 99 4.22 -11.06 0.85
N LEU A 100 4.05 -10.39 -0.30
CA LEU A 100 4.79 -10.64 -1.53
C LEU A 100 5.33 -9.32 -2.07
N SER A 101 6.62 -9.26 -2.39
CA SER A 101 7.26 -8.06 -2.93
C SER A 101 8.21 -8.37 -4.06
N ALA A 102 8.35 -7.42 -4.98
CA ALA A 102 9.32 -7.46 -6.06
C ALA A 102 9.93 -6.07 -6.25
N LEU A 103 11.23 -6.03 -6.54
CA LEU A 103 11.97 -4.81 -6.83
C LEU A 103 12.78 -5.00 -8.11
N TYR A 104 12.66 -4.06 -9.02
CA TYR A 104 13.51 -3.94 -10.19
C TYR A 104 14.37 -2.69 -10.04
N ARG A 105 15.67 -2.80 -10.38
CA ARG A 105 16.62 -1.69 -10.42
C ARG A 105 17.42 -1.80 -11.70
N SER A 106 17.50 -0.73 -12.48
CA SER A 106 18.29 -0.68 -13.70
C SER A 106 19.78 -0.60 -13.38
N ALA A 107 20.63 -0.93 -14.35
CA ALA A 107 22.00 -0.43 -14.34
C ALA A 107 21.99 1.11 -14.42
N PRO A 108 23.00 1.80 -13.87
CA PRO A 108 23.12 3.23 -14.02
C PRO A 108 23.25 3.62 -15.51
N PHE A 109 22.63 4.73 -15.89
CA PHE A 109 22.67 5.27 -17.24
C PHE A 109 22.83 6.79 -17.22
N ALA A 110 23.47 7.34 -18.25
CA ALA A 110 23.62 8.79 -18.35
C ALA A 110 22.28 9.44 -18.74
N LEU A 111 21.82 10.40 -17.95
CA LEU A 111 20.64 11.21 -18.22
C LEU A 111 20.98 12.67 -17.97
N ALA A 112 20.81 13.55 -18.96
CA ALA A 112 21.07 14.99 -18.81
C ALA A 112 22.47 15.36 -18.24
N GLY A 113 23.49 14.52 -18.49
CA GLY A 113 24.86 14.75 -18.01
C GLY A 113 25.13 14.27 -16.57
N THR A 114 24.15 13.65 -15.92
CA THR A 114 24.28 13.01 -14.60
C THR A 114 24.11 11.49 -14.74
N GLU A 115 24.68 10.72 -13.81
CA GLU A 115 24.34 9.30 -13.69
C GLU A 115 22.95 9.17 -13.07
N ALA A 116 22.14 8.26 -13.62
CA ALA A 116 20.77 8.05 -13.18
C ALA A 116 20.48 6.55 -13.03
N THR A 117 19.71 6.20 -12.00
CA THR A 117 19.25 4.84 -11.73
C THR A 117 17.74 4.81 -11.62
N PHE A 118 17.09 3.99 -12.45
CA PHE A 118 15.65 3.76 -12.39
C PHE A 118 15.34 2.54 -11.53
N SER A 119 14.30 2.64 -10.70
CA SER A 119 13.78 1.54 -9.89
C SER A 119 12.27 1.44 -10.01
N ALA A 120 11.74 0.23 -9.88
CA ALA A 120 10.30 -0.02 -9.80
C ALA A 120 10.02 -1.09 -8.76
N GLY A 121 9.09 -0.82 -7.86
CA GLY A 121 8.73 -1.71 -6.76
C GLY A 121 7.27 -2.12 -6.83
N LEU A 122 6.99 -3.34 -6.37
CA LEU A 122 5.65 -3.88 -6.17
C LEU A 122 5.59 -4.56 -4.82
N ASN A 123 4.49 -4.38 -4.09
CA ASN A 123 4.23 -5.05 -2.84
C ASN A 123 2.73 -5.38 -2.71
N ILE A 124 2.44 -6.61 -2.30
CA ILE A 124 1.13 -7.07 -1.88
C ILE A 124 1.29 -7.50 -0.42
N ALA A 125 0.69 -6.74 0.50
CA ALA A 125 0.84 -6.96 1.93
C ALA A 125 -0.43 -7.52 2.56
N ASN A 126 -0.26 -8.19 3.69
CA ASN A 126 -1.29 -8.75 4.56
C ASN A 126 -2.24 -9.73 3.85
N LEU A 127 -1.72 -10.59 2.96
CA LEU A 127 -2.50 -11.66 2.35
C LEU A 127 -2.70 -12.79 3.36
N GLY A 128 -3.88 -12.85 3.99
CA GLY A 128 -4.13 -13.79 5.08
C GLY A 128 -5.61 -14.10 5.33
N GLY A 129 -5.88 -14.85 6.40
CA GLY A 129 -7.25 -15.12 6.85
C GLY A 129 -7.92 -13.89 7.48
N THR A 130 -9.18 -14.03 7.88
CA THR A 130 -9.94 -13.02 8.62
C THR A 130 -9.79 -13.17 10.13
N LEU A 131 -10.22 -12.16 10.89
CA LEU A 131 -10.29 -12.17 12.34
C LEU A 131 -11.75 -12.40 12.76
N ASP A 132 -12.01 -13.51 13.43
CA ASP A 132 -13.32 -13.83 14.03
C ASP A 132 -13.25 -13.61 15.54
N PHE A 133 -14.07 -12.68 16.04
CA PHE A 133 -14.10 -12.29 17.45
C PHE A 133 -15.25 -12.93 18.24
N ASN A 134 -16.19 -13.57 17.55
CA ASN A 134 -17.36 -14.18 18.15
C ASN A 134 -17.70 -15.47 17.41
N GLU A 135 -17.19 -16.60 17.92
CA GLU A 135 -17.42 -17.94 17.37
C GLU A 135 -18.91 -18.36 17.31
N GLN A 136 -19.81 -17.58 17.92
CA GLN A 136 -21.26 -17.81 17.96
C GLN A 136 -22.03 -16.95 16.93
N GLU A 137 -21.37 -16.02 16.24
CA GLU A 137 -21.93 -15.18 15.18
C GLU A 137 -21.18 -15.40 13.86
N LEU A 138 -21.85 -15.17 12.73
CA LEU A 138 -21.30 -15.43 11.40
C LEU A 138 -20.32 -14.35 10.90
N GLY A 139 -20.04 -13.33 11.71
CA GLY A 139 -19.23 -12.17 11.31
C GLY A 139 -17.74 -12.45 11.38
N SER A 140 -17.01 -12.15 10.30
CA SER A 140 -15.55 -12.12 10.33
C SER A 140 -15.00 -10.84 9.72
N ASP A 141 -13.96 -10.30 10.33
CA ASP A 141 -13.36 -9.04 9.91
C ASP A 141 -12.11 -9.28 9.04
N PRO A 142 -12.03 -8.68 7.85
CA PRO A 142 -10.86 -8.82 7.01
C PRO A 142 -9.67 -8.01 7.56
N ILE A 143 -8.46 -8.57 7.45
CA ILE A 143 -7.22 -7.83 7.71
C ILE A 143 -6.89 -6.86 6.55
N PRO A 144 -6.07 -5.81 6.76
CA PRO A 144 -5.92 -4.74 5.79
C PRO A 144 -4.93 -5.13 4.69
N ALA A 145 -5.37 -6.03 3.80
CA ALA A 145 -4.65 -6.37 2.59
C ALA A 145 -4.50 -5.14 1.69
N SER A 146 -3.31 -4.95 1.12
CA SER A 146 -3.02 -3.79 0.27
C SER A 146 -2.13 -4.15 -0.91
N PHE A 147 -2.38 -3.49 -2.03
CA PHE A 147 -1.53 -3.52 -3.22
C PHE A 147 -0.82 -2.17 -3.35
N ARG A 148 0.50 -2.21 -3.55
CA ARG A 148 1.33 -1.03 -3.76
C ARG A 148 2.26 -1.26 -4.94
N ILE A 149 2.39 -0.24 -5.79
CA ILE A 149 3.33 -0.22 -6.91
C ILE A 149 3.87 1.18 -7.09
N GLY A 150 5.13 1.32 -7.46
CA GLY A 150 5.72 2.64 -7.63
C GLY A 150 7.00 2.63 -8.46
N PRO A 151 7.26 3.66 -9.26
CA PRO A 151 8.60 3.93 -9.78
C PRO A 151 9.40 4.87 -8.87
N ALA A 152 10.73 4.79 -8.99
CA ALA A 152 11.66 5.77 -8.47
C ALA A 152 12.78 6.04 -9.48
N LEU A 153 13.29 7.27 -9.51
CA LEU A 153 14.44 7.68 -10.28
C LEU A 153 15.43 8.37 -9.35
N THR A 154 16.64 7.85 -9.27
CA THR A 154 17.75 8.47 -8.53
C THR A 154 18.70 9.11 -9.51
N LEU A 155 19.13 10.34 -9.22
CA LEU A 155 20.08 11.13 -9.98
C LEU A 155 21.29 11.38 -9.08
N ASP A 156 22.45 10.89 -9.50
CA ASP A 156 23.72 11.02 -8.80
C ASP A 156 24.53 12.12 -9.49
N PHE A 157 24.43 13.35 -8.95
CA PHE A 157 25.02 14.55 -9.57
C PHE A 157 26.54 14.56 -9.48
N ASP A 158 27.06 14.11 -8.34
CA ASP A 158 28.47 13.96 -8.04
C ASP A 158 28.64 12.93 -6.90
N GLU A 159 29.88 12.74 -6.42
CA GLU A 159 30.22 11.78 -5.36
C GLU A 159 29.54 12.09 -4.01
N TYR A 160 29.00 13.29 -3.82
CA TYR A 160 28.39 13.73 -2.58
C TYR A 160 26.89 13.96 -2.70
N ASN A 161 26.37 14.29 -3.87
CA ASN A 161 25.02 14.80 -4.05
C ASN A 161 24.16 13.82 -4.86
N SER A 162 23.13 13.25 -4.24
CA SER A 162 22.12 12.45 -4.95
C SER A 162 20.70 12.93 -4.67
N LEU A 163 19.83 12.79 -5.66
CA LEU A 163 18.40 13.13 -5.58
C LEU A 163 17.55 11.99 -6.12
N THR A 164 16.67 11.46 -5.28
CA THR A 164 15.66 10.47 -5.65
C THR A 164 14.29 11.11 -5.73
N ILE A 165 13.58 10.82 -6.82
CA ILE A 165 12.17 11.14 -7.03
C ILE A 165 11.41 9.82 -7.04
N ALA A 166 10.38 9.68 -6.20
CA ALA A 166 9.60 8.47 -6.09
C ALA A 166 8.10 8.75 -6.16
N THR A 167 7.32 7.80 -6.64
CA THR A 167 5.86 7.87 -6.61
C THR A 167 5.30 6.49 -6.32
N ASP A 168 4.39 6.39 -5.36
CA ASP A 168 3.74 5.15 -4.97
C ASP A 168 2.23 5.26 -5.20
N PHE A 169 1.68 4.28 -5.91
CA PHE A 169 0.24 4.04 -6.04
C PHE A 169 -0.14 2.91 -5.10
N ASN A 170 -1.04 3.19 -4.16
CA ASN A 170 -1.45 2.24 -3.14
C ASN A 170 -2.98 2.08 -3.13
N LYS A 171 -3.46 0.83 -3.10
CA LYS A 171 -4.88 0.46 -3.07
C LYS A 171 -5.14 -0.52 -1.93
N SER A 172 -6.19 -0.24 -1.17
CA SER A 172 -6.78 -1.20 -0.24
C SER A 172 -7.43 -2.34 -1.02
N LEU A 173 -7.06 -3.58 -0.69
CA LEU A 173 -7.65 -4.79 -1.25
C LEU A 173 -8.77 -5.35 -0.36
N VAL A 174 -9.08 -4.71 0.77
CA VAL A 174 -10.07 -5.21 1.73
C VAL A 174 -11.46 -5.30 1.09
N SER A 175 -12.04 -6.49 1.11
CA SER A 175 -13.36 -6.81 0.58
C SER A 175 -14.17 -7.60 1.61
N SER A 176 -15.49 -7.56 1.48
CA SER A 176 -16.42 -8.29 2.33
C SER A 176 -17.71 -8.54 1.57
N ASP A 177 -18.33 -9.69 1.82
CA ASP A 177 -19.63 -10.04 1.31
C ASP A 177 -20.70 -9.96 2.43
N VAL A 178 -21.96 -9.91 2.01
CA VAL A 178 -23.11 -10.00 2.91
C VAL A 178 -23.67 -11.39 2.79
N GLU A 179 -23.65 -12.14 3.88
CA GLU A 179 -24.18 -13.50 3.95
C GLU A 179 -25.43 -13.52 4.82
N VAL A 180 -26.44 -14.28 4.38
CA VAL A 180 -27.69 -14.48 5.13
C VAL A 180 -27.80 -15.95 5.47
N GLN A 181 -27.81 -16.28 6.75
CA GLN A 181 -27.97 -17.65 7.24
C GLN A 181 -28.94 -17.64 8.43
N ASP A 182 -29.94 -18.53 8.39
CA ASP A 182 -31.03 -18.63 9.38
C ASP A 182 -31.77 -17.32 9.72
N GLY A 183 -31.84 -16.40 8.76
CA GLY A 183 -32.54 -15.11 8.91
C GLY A 183 -31.68 -13.99 9.50
N ASP A 184 -30.46 -14.31 9.96
CA ASP A 184 -29.46 -13.32 10.34
C ASP A 184 -28.64 -12.90 9.13
N THR A 185 -28.46 -11.58 8.99
CA THR A 185 -27.62 -10.97 7.95
C THR A 185 -26.30 -10.57 8.58
N ALA A 186 -25.22 -11.24 8.18
CA ALA A 186 -23.87 -10.96 8.67
C ALA A 186 -22.98 -10.45 7.53
N ARG A 187 -22.01 -9.61 7.89
CA ARG A 187 -20.94 -9.19 6.99
C ARG A 187 -19.76 -10.12 7.18
N VAL A 188 -19.32 -10.77 6.12
CA VAL A 188 -18.20 -11.73 6.15
C VAL A 188 -17.05 -11.13 5.35
N GLY A 189 -15.92 -10.92 6.01
CA GLY A 189 -14.71 -10.47 5.36
C GLY A 189 -14.17 -11.52 4.40
N ASN A 190 -13.71 -11.08 3.24
CA ASN A 190 -13.03 -11.97 2.32
C ASN A 190 -11.57 -12.13 2.79
N THR A 191 -11.03 -13.34 2.66
CA THR A 191 -9.60 -13.57 2.92
C THR A 191 -8.75 -12.71 1.99
N GLY A 192 -7.52 -12.37 2.38
CA GLY A 192 -6.63 -11.54 1.58
C GLY A 192 -6.39 -12.09 0.16
N PHE A 193 -6.38 -13.41 -0.02
CA PHE A 193 -6.27 -14.03 -1.34
C PHE A 193 -7.52 -13.88 -2.21
N GLN A 194 -8.72 -14.00 -1.64
CA GLN A 194 -9.97 -13.72 -2.36
C GLN A 194 -10.07 -12.23 -2.69
N ALA A 195 -9.80 -11.39 -1.69
CA ALA A 195 -9.86 -9.94 -1.80
C ALA A 195 -8.84 -9.39 -2.83
N LEU A 196 -7.72 -10.08 -3.04
CA LEU A 196 -6.77 -9.78 -4.12
C LEU A 196 -7.38 -9.89 -5.52
N PHE A 197 -8.41 -10.70 -5.74
CA PHE A 197 -9.06 -10.80 -7.06
C PHE A 197 -10.41 -10.07 -7.12
N ASP A 198 -11.11 -9.97 -5.99
CA ASP A 198 -12.46 -9.39 -5.95
C ASP A 198 -12.47 -7.85 -5.85
N SER A 199 -11.40 -7.25 -5.29
CA SER A 199 -11.38 -5.82 -4.94
C SER A 199 -11.15 -4.86 -6.10
N TRP A 200 -11.11 -5.31 -7.35
CA TRP A 200 -10.83 -4.47 -8.53
C TRP A 200 -12.07 -3.84 -9.18
N GLY A 201 -13.26 -4.11 -8.65
CA GLY A 201 -14.52 -3.48 -9.07
C GLY A 201 -14.70 -2.05 -8.55
N SER A 202 -15.85 -1.44 -8.86
CA SER A 202 -16.26 -0.17 -8.24
C SER A 202 -16.53 -0.38 -6.75
N ALA A 203 -16.12 0.58 -5.93
CA ALA A 203 -16.30 0.52 -4.48
C ALA A 203 -17.26 1.60 -3.99
N ARG A 204 -17.86 1.38 -2.82
CA ARG A 204 -18.70 2.39 -2.17
C ARG A 204 -17.83 3.51 -1.57
N GLY A 205 -18.02 4.75 -2.02
CA GLY A 205 -17.35 5.94 -1.49
C GLY A 205 -18.09 6.60 -0.32
N GLN A 206 -17.71 7.85 -0.03
CA GLN A 206 -18.29 8.65 1.04
C GLN A 206 -19.82 8.83 0.90
N VAL A 207 -20.49 8.89 2.04
CA VAL A 207 -21.92 9.20 2.11
C VAL A 207 -22.09 10.71 2.13
N ARG A 208 -22.80 11.23 1.12
CA ARG A 208 -23.12 12.66 1.01
C ARG A 208 -24.10 13.09 2.11
N PRO A 209 -24.23 14.39 2.40
CA PRO A 209 -25.20 14.91 3.38
C PRO A 209 -26.66 14.53 3.09
N ASN A 210 -26.98 14.17 1.85
CA ASN A 210 -28.31 13.68 1.44
C ASN A 210 -28.54 12.17 1.74
N GLY A 211 -27.56 11.48 2.33
CA GLY A 211 -27.63 10.05 2.67
C GLY A 211 -27.24 9.10 1.53
N GLU A 212 -26.95 9.60 0.33
CA GLU A 212 -26.51 8.77 -0.80
C GLU A 212 -25.01 8.48 -0.72
N ALA A 213 -24.63 7.22 -0.91
CA ALA A 213 -23.22 6.86 -1.04
C ALA A 213 -22.72 7.13 -2.46
N THR A 214 -21.55 7.73 -2.59
CA THR A 214 -20.89 7.87 -3.89
C THR A 214 -20.34 6.51 -4.35
N SER A 215 -20.14 6.37 -5.66
CA SER A 215 -19.45 5.21 -6.23
C SER A 215 -18.06 5.64 -6.67
N LEU A 216 -17.06 4.89 -6.24
CA LEU A 216 -15.66 5.09 -6.58
C LEU A 216 -15.29 4.23 -7.77
N SER A 217 -14.87 4.87 -8.85
CA SER A 217 -14.17 4.18 -9.94
C SER A 217 -12.85 3.60 -9.43
N LEU A 218 -12.30 2.62 -10.14
CA LEU A 218 -11.06 1.95 -9.74
C LEU A 218 -9.90 2.95 -9.54
N LEU A 219 -9.78 3.97 -10.39
CA LEU A 219 -8.72 4.98 -10.27
C LEU A 219 -8.87 5.83 -9.00
N GLN A 220 -10.11 6.14 -8.59
CA GLN A 220 -10.37 6.94 -7.39
C GLN A 220 -10.10 6.15 -6.10
N GLN A 221 -10.03 4.83 -6.17
CA GLN A 221 -9.69 3.97 -5.04
C GLN A 221 -8.19 3.94 -4.74
N PHE A 222 -7.35 4.38 -5.69
CA PHE A 222 -5.91 4.50 -5.46
C PHE A 222 -5.59 5.76 -4.66
N THR A 223 -4.64 5.60 -3.76
CA THR A 223 -3.94 6.67 -3.06
C THR A 223 -2.59 6.87 -3.74
N VAL A 224 -2.14 8.11 -3.83
CA VAL A 224 -0.90 8.49 -4.52
C VAL A 224 0.00 9.23 -3.56
N GLY A 225 1.19 8.68 -3.35
CA GLY A 225 2.29 9.38 -2.68
C GLY A 225 3.31 9.82 -3.72
N THR A 226 3.84 11.03 -3.62
CA THR A 226 5.00 11.49 -4.40
C THR A 226 6.03 12.04 -3.44
N GLY A 227 7.27 11.59 -3.57
CA GLY A 227 8.37 11.88 -2.66
C GLY A 227 9.62 12.36 -3.36
N LEU A 228 10.37 13.20 -2.67
CA LEU A 228 11.72 13.64 -3.01
C LEU A 228 12.64 13.32 -1.84
N GLU A 229 13.80 12.75 -2.13
CA GLU A 229 14.88 12.51 -1.16
C GLU A 229 16.18 13.03 -1.74
N TYR A 230 16.84 13.91 -1.01
CA TYR A 230 18.16 14.43 -1.35
C TYR A 230 19.15 13.99 -0.30
N TRP A 231 20.28 13.43 -0.73
CA TRP A 231 21.39 13.08 0.13
C TRP A 231 22.60 13.96 -0.15
N TYR A 232 23.30 14.31 0.94
CA TYR A 232 24.60 14.97 0.93
C TYR A 232 25.61 14.11 1.69
N ASP A 233 26.66 13.69 0.98
CA ASP A 233 27.81 12.90 1.46
C ASP A 233 27.40 11.59 2.15
N ASP A 234 26.27 11.01 1.74
CA ASP A 234 25.59 9.87 2.41
C ASP A 234 25.35 10.06 3.93
N LEU A 235 25.56 11.28 4.43
CA LEU A 235 25.54 11.65 5.83
C LEU A 235 24.22 12.32 6.17
N PHE A 236 23.78 13.26 5.35
CA PHE A 236 22.61 14.07 5.62
C PHE A 236 21.56 13.87 4.54
N ALA A 237 20.33 13.59 4.95
CA ALA A 237 19.19 13.47 4.05
C ALA A 237 18.17 14.56 4.31
N LEU A 238 17.64 15.15 3.24
CA LEU A 238 16.43 15.96 3.27
C LEU A 238 15.34 15.27 2.46
N ARG A 239 14.12 15.29 3.00
CA ARG A 239 12.98 14.61 2.41
C ARG A 239 11.78 15.52 2.39
N SER A 240 11.03 15.41 1.31
CA SER A 240 9.71 16.01 1.23
C SER A 240 8.78 15.09 0.46
N GLY A 241 7.50 15.19 0.71
CA GLY A 241 6.53 14.45 -0.06
C GLY A 241 5.12 14.96 0.09
N TYR A 242 4.27 14.52 -0.82
CA TYR A 242 2.86 14.84 -0.88
C TYR A 242 2.06 13.56 -0.99
N TYR A 243 1.04 13.43 -0.15
CA TYR A 243 0.09 12.32 -0.19
C TYR A 243 -1.27 12.84 -0.62
N TYR A 244 -1.91 12.11 -1.53
CA TYR A 244 -3.22 12.41 -2.06
C TYR A 244 -4.11 11.16 -2.05
N GLU A 245 -5.30 11.33 -1.49
CA GLU A 245 -6.41 10.39 -1.57
C GLU A 245 -7.65 11.14 -2.07
N HIS A 246 -8.39 10.50 -2.98
CA HIS A 246 -9.58 11.11 -3.56
C HIS A 246 -10.60 11.48 -2.46
N PRO A 247 -11.34 12.61 -2.58
CA PRO A 247 -12.31 13.03 -1.58
C PRO A 247 -13.35 11.96 -1.24
N ASP A 248 -13.95 11.35 -2.26
CA ASP A 248 -14.90 10.24 -2.07
C ASP A 248 -14.28 8.94 -1.48
N ASN A 249 -12.95 8.82 -1.44
CA ASN A 249 -12.20 7.64 -0.96
C ASN A 249 -11.60 7.82 0.45
N GLY A 250 -11.74 9.02 1.04
CA GLY A 250 -11.22 9.31 2.38
C GLY A 250 -10.73 10.74 2.58
N ASP A 251 -10.49 11.47 1.48
CA ASP A 251 -10.10 12.89 1.46
C ASP A 251 -8.81 13.23 2.24
N ARG A 252 -7.89 12.28 2.36
CA ARG A 252 -6.61 12.53 3.04
C ARG A 252 -5.62 13.18 2.09
N GLN A 253 -5.25 14.42 2.40
CA GLN A 253 -4.25 15.18 1.65
C GLN A 253 -3.29 15.86 2.63
N PHE A 254 -1.99 15.63 2.46
CA PHE A 254 -0.99 16.19 3.37
C PHE A 254 0.39 16.28 2.73
N LEU A 255 1.16 17.25 3.21
CA LEU A 255 2.58 17.38 2.95
C LEU A 255 3.37 16.72 4.07
N THR A 256 4.55 16.24 3.72
CA THR A 256 5.47 15.61 4.65
C THR A 256 6.85 16.19 4.43
N PHE A 257 7.58 16.34 5.53
CA PHE A 257 8.97 16.78 5.52
C PHE A 257 9.74 15.83 6.41
N GLY A 258 10.95 15.47 6.00
CA GLY A 258 11.83 14.63 6.79
C GLY A 258 13.27 15.07 6.70
N ALA A 259 14.03 14.72 7.72
CA ALA A 259 15.47 14.88 7.76
C ALA A 259 16.09 13.60 8.29
N GLY A 260 17.25 13.22 7.75
CA GLY A 260 18.02 12.07 8.18
C GLY A 260 19.46 12.46 8.46
N LEU A 261 20.06 11.81 9.44
CA LEU A 261 21.50 11.85 9.70
C LEU A 261 22.00 10.40 9.77
N ARG A 262 23.14 10.14 9.16
CA ARG A 262 23.88 8.88 9.24
C ARG A 262 25.26 9.20 9.80
N TYR A 263 25.70 8.48 10.82
CA TYR A 263 27.03 8.67 11.41
C TYR A 263 27.53 7.35 12.00
N ASN A 264 28.62 6.80 11.44
CA ASN A 264 29.09 5.44 11.74
C ASN A 264 27.95 4.42 11.67
N ILE A 265 27.70 3.71 12.77
CA ILE A 265 26.71 2.66 12.91
C ILE A 265 25.32 3.20 13.25
N VAL A 266 25.15 4.52 13.44
CA VAL A 266 23.90 5.12 13.89
C VAL A 266 23.28 5.94 12.77
N GLY A 267 22.05 5.60 12.41
CA GLY A 267 21.17 6.46 11.61
C GLY A 267 20.04 7.01 12.47
N VAL A 268 19.68 8.27 12.24
CA VAL A 268 18.52 8.93 12.83
C VAL A 268 17.67 9.49 11.70
N ASP A 269 16.37 9.23 11.73
CA ASP A 269 15.42 9.83 10.78
C ASP A 269 14.24 10.45 11.52
N ILE A 270 13.94 11.70 11.21
CA ILE A 270 12.80 12.45 11.73
C ILE A 270 11.88 12.78 10.57
N SER A 271 10.57 12.64 10.76
CA SER A 271 9.58 13.19 9.83
C SER A 271 8.44 13.90 10.51
N TYR A 272 7.90 14.89 9.81
CA TYR A 272 6.82 15.75 10.22
C TYR A 272 5.73 15.75 9.16
N LEU A 273 4.49 15.54 9.59
CA LEU A 273 3.31 15.57 8.71
C LEU A 273 2.56 16.89 8.89
N TYR A 274 2.48 17.64 7.80
CA TYR A 274 1.71 18.87 7.69
C TYR A 274 0.44 18.61 6.89
N THR A 275 -0.73 18.97 7.42
CA THR A 275 -2.00 18.86 6.71
C THR A 275 -2.74 20.18 6.80
N SER A 276 -3.47 20.51 5.73
CA SER A 276 -4.25 21.74 5.62
C SER A 276 -5.63 21.63 6.29
N ASP A 277 -6.03 20.43 6.72
CA ASP A 277 -7.31 20.18 7.39
C ASP A 277 -7.10 19.97 8.90
N ASP A 278 -7.55 20.94 9.69
CA ASP A 278 -7.40 20.99 11.15
C ASP A 278 -8.09 19.83 11.89
N ARG A 279 -8.88 19.00 11.19
CA ARG A 279 -9.63 17.85 11.75
C ARG A 279 -8.95 16.50 11.54
N SER A 280 -7.81 16.44 10.86
CA SER A 280 -7.09 15.19 10.67
C SER A 280 -6.37 14.76 11.96
N PRO A 281 -6.65 13.56 12.52
CA PRO A 281 -6.00 13.07 13.74
C PRO A 281 -4.48 12.78 13.57
N LEU A 282 -3.97 12.90 12.35
CA LEU A 282 -2.55 12.75 12.00
C LEU A 282 -1.83 14.11 11.89
N ALA A 283 -2.55 15.23 11.96
CA ALA A 283 -1.97 16.57 11.91
C ALA A 283 -0.93 16.79 13.02
N ASN A 284 0.19 17.43 12.69
CA ASN A 284 1.25 17.78 13.64
C ASN A 284 1.92 16.57 14.32
N THR A 285 1.93 15.41 13.65
CA THR A 285 2.63 14.23 14.16
C THR A 285 4.11 14.30 13.79
N LEU A 286 4.98 14.07 14.77
CA LEU A 286 6.41 13.87 14.58
C LEU A 286 6.73 12.38 14.73
N ARG A 287 7.42 11.81 13.75
CA ARG A 287 7.90 10.42 13.77
C ARG A 287 9.41 10.41 13.88
N PHE A 288 9.92 9.43 14.60
CA PHE A 288 11.34 9.27 14.88
C PHE A 288 11.72 7.80 14.69
N SER A 289 12.79 7.56 13.94
CA SER A 289 13.36 6.22 13.75
C SER A 289 14.86 6.26 14.05
N LEU A 290 15.35 5.19 14.65
CA LEU A 290 16.77 4.92 14.86
C LEU A 290 17.16 3.68 14.08
N LEU A 291 18.23 3.79 13.31
CA LEU A 291 18.85 2.71 12.57
C LEU A 291 20.18 2.38 13.24
N PHE A 292 20.46 1.09 13.44
CA PHE A 292 21.77 0.61 13.83
C PHE A 292 22.31 -0.32 12.76
N ASP A 293 23.41 0.06 12.12
CA ASP A 293 24.08 -0.74 11.09
C ASP A 293 25.33 -1.39 11.69
N PHE A 294 25.27 -2.71 11.87
CA PHE A 294 26.37 -3.50 12.40
C PHE A 294 27.03 -4.24 11.23
N GLN A 295 28.24 -3.80 10.85
CA GLN A 295 29.10 -4.53 9.91
C GLN A 295 29.59 -5.86 10.49
#